data_AF-A0A836RLT9-F1
#
_entry.id   AF-A0A836RLT9-F1
#
_cell.length_a   1.000
_cell.length_b   1.000
_cell.length_c   1.000
_cell.angle_alpha   90.00
_cell.angle_beta   90.00
_cell.angle_gamma   90.00
#
_symmetry.space_group_name_H-M   'P 1'
#
loop_
_entity.id
_entity.type
_entity.pdbx_description
1 polymer ?
#
loop_
_entity_poly.entity_id
_entity_poly.type
_entity_poly.pdbx_seq_one_letter_code
_entity_poly.pdbx_strand_id
1 'polypeptide(L)'
;MHTQRFGPGAASLAALTIVGLVVLIAFSMYAEAADIIVDDDWAGADYATIQDAINASSDGDHIYVYAGTYQERLVIGVNVTITGNGTSTLVQPTTTPTAGVYDVEIDANGTVIEQMLFDFNGPADDRSGNGIVVSDLNDPPTVNVVIRDNTIYTGDLNTGIQTGKNSDVGGLVIRDNIFYCDWDNMGEGIYVNPFNGTGNVTIYHN
;
A
#
# COMPACT_ATOMS: atom_id res chain seq x y z
N MET A 1 -49.35 -18.07 -57.07
CA MET A 1 -48.79 -17.90 -55.71
C MET A 1 -47.59 -18.82 -55.57
N HIS A 2 -46.38 -18.28 -55.63
CA HIS A 2 -45.13 -19.03 -55.56
C HIS A 2 -44.48 -18.68 -54.22
N THR A 3 -44.49 -19.61 -53.28
CA THR A 3 -43.96 -19.44 -51.92
C THR A 3 -42.48 -19.78 -51.91
N GLN A 4 -41.61 -18.78 -51.79
CA GLN A 4 -40.19 -19.00 -51.50
C GLN A 4 -40.01 -19.38 -50.03
N ARG A 5 -39.32 -20.51 -49.78
CA ARG A 5 -38.91 -20.93 -48.45
C ARG A 5 -37.50 -20.40 -48.18
N PHE A 6 -37.36 -19.47 -47.24
CA PHE A 6 -36.07 -19.08 -46.70
C PHE A 6 -35.54 -20.21 -45.80
N GLY A 7 -34.38 -20.77 -46.14
CA GLY A 7 -33.66 -21.71 -45.28
C GLY A 7 -33.00 -20.98 -44.09
N PRO A 8 -32.72 -21.67 -42.98
CA PRO A 8 -32.04 -21.07 -41.84
C PRO A 8 -30.62 -20.69 -42.24
N GLY A 9 -30.28 -19.41 -42.08
CA GLY A 9 -28.92 -18.91 -42.33
C GLY A 9 -27.93 -19.57 -41.39
N ALA A 10 -26.92 -20.24 -41.96
CA ALA A 10 -25.77 -20.70 -41.21
C ALA A 10 -25.07 -19.47 -40.62
N ALA A 11 -25.27 -19.21 -39.32
CA ALA A 11 -24.37 -18.36 -38.57
C ALA A 11 -22.97 -18.97 -38.74
N SER A 12 -22.05 -18.21 -39.36
CA SER A 12 -20.75 -18.74 -39.73
C SER A 12 -20.00 -19.14 -38.47
N LEU A 13 -19.43 -20.35 -38.47
CA LEU A 13 -18.56 -20.86 -37.41
C LEU A 13 -17.40 -19.89 -37.10
N ALA A 14 -17.02 -19.07 -38.10
CA ALA A 14 -16.01 -18.02 -37.99
C ALA A 14 -16.34 -16.92 -36.98
N ALA A 15 -17.62 -16.54 -36.82
CA ALA A 15 -18.02 -15.53 -35.84
C ALA A 15 -17.92 -16.07 -34.40
N LEU A 16 -18.21 -17.37 -34.22
CA LEU A 16 -18.14 -18.03 -32.91
C LEU A 16 -16.68 -18.26 -32.47
N THR A 17 -15.77 -18.56 -33.40
CA THR A 17 -14.34 -18.72 -33.12
C THR A 17 -13.65 -17.39 -32.77
N ILE A 18 -14.07 -16.26 -33.36
CA ILE A 18 -13.50 -14.94 -33.04
C ILE A 18 -13.96 -14.46 -31.66
N VAL A 19 -15.23 -14.66 -31.31
CA VAL A 19 -15.74 -14.33 -29.96
C VAL A 19 -15.09 -15.21 -28.90
N GLY A 20 -14.91 -16.51 -29.16
CA GLY A 20 -14.19 -17.42 -28.27
C GLY A 20 -12.73 -17.02 -28.04
N LEU A 21 -12.02 -16.57 -29.09
CA LEU A 21 -10.63 -16.12 -29.00
C LEU A 21 -10.49 -14.77 -28.27
N VAL A 22 -11.41 -13.83 -28.50
CA VAL A 22 -11.44 -12.55 -27.78
C VAL A 22 -11.76 -12.76 -26.29
N VAL A 23 -12.65 -13.68 -25.96
CA VAL A 23 -12.93 -14.06 -24.57
C VAL A 23 -11.72 -14.77 -23.93
N LEU A 24 -11.04 -15.68 -24.64
CA LEU A 24 -9.81 -16.33 -24.15
C LEU A 24 -8.62 -15.37 -23.95
N ILE A 25 -8.46 -14.37 -24.83
CA ILE A 25 -7.45 -13.30 -24.68
C ILE A 25 -7.84 -12.35 -23.53
N ALA A 26 -9.13 -12.06 -23.34
CA ALA A 26 -9.59 -11.25 -22.21
C ALA A 26 -9.44 -11.96 -20.85
N PHE A 27 -9.48 -13.30 -20.82
CA PHE A 27 -9.20 -14.09 -19.62
C PHE A 27 -7.69 -14.25 -19.34
N SER A 28 -6.80 -14.06 -20.32
CA SER A 28 -5.34 -14.14 -20.11
C SER A 28 -4.70 -12.85 -19.60
N MET A 29 -5.51 -11.83 -19.28
CA MET A 29 -5.04 -10.50 -18.84
C MET A 29 -5.29 -10.23 -17.35
N TYR A 30 -5.68 -11.24 -16.55
CA TYR A 30 -5.53 -11.11 -15.11
C TYR A 30 -4.02 -11.05 -14.84
N ALA A 31 -3.53 -9.88 -14.44
CA ALA A 31 -2.20 -9.79 -13.86
C ALA A 31 -2.22 -10.70 -12.63
N GLU A 32 -1.49 -11.81 -12.70
CA GLU A 32 -1.17 -12.59 -11.51
C GLU A 32 -0.30 -11.70 -10.62
N ALA A 33 -0.55 -11.71 -9.31
CA ALA A 33 0.29 -11.02 -8.34
C ALA A 33 1.76 -11.43 -8.55
N ALA A 34 2.62 -10.45 -8.80
CA ALA A 34 4.04 -10.67 -8.96
C ALA A 34 4.77 -10.52 -7.61
N ASP A 35 5.80 -11.33 -7.42
CA ASP A 35 6.79 -11.10 -6.36
C ASP A 35 7.86 -10.14 -6.91
N ILE A 36 8.04 -9.00 -6.23
CA ILE A 36 9.01 -7.96 -6.56
C ILE A 36 10.07 -7.90 -5.45
N ILE A 37 11.34 -7.93 -5.83
CA ILE A 37 12.46 -7.89 -4.89
C ILE A 37 13.06 -6.48 -4.87
N VAL A 38 13.15 -5.90 -3.67
CA VAL A 38 13.84 -4.64 -3.40
C VAL A 38 15.07 -4.88 -2.53
N ASP A 39 16.23 -4.44 -2.98
CA ASP A 39 17.51 -4.53 -2.26
C ASP A 39 18.43 -3.39 -2.71
N ASP A 40 18.98 -2.61 -1.77
CA ASP A 40 19.81 -1.43 -2.07
C ASP A 40 21.26 -1.77 -2.43
N ASP A 41 21.72 -2.99 -2.16
CA ASP A 41 23.11 -3.41 -2.41
C ASP A 41 23.24 -4.61 -3.37
N TRP A 42 22.17 -5.37 -3.62
CA TRP A 42 22.18 -6.51 -4.53
C TRP A 42 21.73 -6.18 -5.96
N ALA A 43 22.67 -6.25 -6.91
CA ALA A 43 22.41 -6.01 -8.34
C ALA A 43 21.43 -7.00 -9.02
N GLY A 44 20.98 -8.04 -8.31
CA GLY A 44 19.99 -9.00 -8.81
C GLY A 44 18.55 -8.67 -8.39
N ALA A 45 18.33 -7.64 -7.57
CA ALA A 45 17.01 -7.15 -7.23
C ALA A 45 16.33 -6.46 -8.41
N ASP A 46 15.00 -6.45 -8.40
CA ASP A 46 14.21 -5.78 -9.43
C ASP A 46 14.32 -4.26 -9.30
N TYR A 47 14.37 -3.76 -8.05
CA TYR A 47 14.52 -2.34 -7.72
C TYR A 47 15.48 -2.12 -6.56
N ALA A 48 16.15 -0.96 -6.55
CA ALA A 48 17.01 -0.54 -5.45
C ALA A 48 16.27 0.30 -4.39
N THR A 49 15.06 0.76 -4.70
CA THR A 49 14.23 1.60 -3.82
C THR A 49 12.83 1.01 -3.71
N ILE A 50 12.16 1.22 -2.58
CA ILE A 50 10.80 0.74 -2.35
C ILE A 50 9.82 1.57 -3.19
N GLN A 51 10.04 2.88 -3.31
CA GLN A 51 9.14 3.73 -4.10
C GLN A 51 9.16 3.38 -5.60
N ASP A 52 10.32 3.02 -6.18
CA ASP A 52 10.35 2.59 -7.58
C ASP A 52 9.60 1.26 -7.79
N ALA A 53 9.68 0.33 -6.83
CA ALA A 53 8.91 -0.90 -6.86
C ALA A 53 7.40 -0.62 -6.78
N ILE A 54 6.97 0.25 -5.86
CA ILE A 54 5.56 0.68 -5.75
C ILE A 54 5.08 1.30 -7.07
N ASN A 55 5.88 2.19 -7.67
CA ASN A 55 5.53 2.88 -8.91
C ASN A 55 5.35 1.92 -10.11
N ALA A 56 6.02 0.76 -10.09
CA ALA A 56 5.95 -0.24 -11.14
C ALA A 56 4.97 -1.38 -10.86
N SER A 57 4.43 -1.46 -9.65
CA SER A 57 3.54 -2.54 -9.22
C SER A 57 2.15 -2.45 -9.85
N SER A 58 1.49 -3.60 -9.92
CA SER A 58 0.07 -3.78 -10.21
C SER A 58 -0.69 -4.24 -8.97
N ASP A 59 -2.03 -4.13 -9.02
CA ASP A 59 -2.88 -4.57 -7.92
C ASP A 59 -2.65 -6.06 -7.61
N GLY A 60 -2.33 -6.33 -6.34
CA GLY A 60 -2.09 -7.66 -5.80
C GLY A 60 -0.61 -8.02 -5.64
N ASP A 61 0.32 -7.24 -6.20
CA ASP A 61 1.75 -7.54 -6.14
C ASP A 61 2.29 -7.57 -4.70
N HIS A 62 3.35 -8.37 -4.50
CA HIS A 62 4.06 -8.52 -3.25
C HIS A 62 5.49 -7.97 -3.39
N ILE A 63 5.76 -6.87 -2.68
CA ILE A 63 7.08 -6.25 -2.61
C ILE A 63 7.82 -6.80 -1.38
N TYR A 64 8.86 -7.61 -1.62
CA TYR A 64 9.78 -8.08 -0.59
C TYR A 64 10.96 -7.14 -0.48
N VAL A 65 11.06 -6.45 0.65
CA VAL A 65 12.14 -5.50 0.91
C VAL A 65 13.19 -6.16 1.78
N TYR A 66 14.39 -6.32 1.24
CA TYR A 66 15.50 -6.94 1.94
C TYR A 66 16.08 -6.01 3.00
N ALA A 67 17.07 -6.52 3.74
CA ALA A 67 17.72 -5.76 4.80
C ALA A 67 18.50 -4.59 4.19
N GLY A 68 18.30 -3.38 4.70
CA GLY A 68 18.84 -2.15 4.10
C GLY A 68 18.33 -0.90 4.80
N THR A 69 18.87 0.26 4.42
CA THR A 69 18.39 1.57 4.89
C THR A 69 17.88 2.39 3.71
N TYR A 70 16.57 2.57 3.65
CA TYR A 70 15.85 3.23 2.58
C TYR A 70 15.49 4.65 3.02
N GLN A 71 16.27 5.63 2.55
CA GLN A 71 16.07 7.05 2.87
C GLN A 71 15.05 7.70 1.94
N GLU A 72 13.81 7.26 2.03
CA GLU A 72 12.74 7.68 1.14
C GLU A 72 11.42 7.85 1.89
N ARG A 73 10.51 8.58 1.25
CA ARG A 73 9.09 8.56 1.58
C ARG A 73 8.39 7.52 0.73
N LEU A 74 7.30 6.97 1.23
CA LEU A 74 6.46 6.04 0.48
C LEU A 74 5.09 6.65 0.18
N VAL A 75 4.67 6.61 -1.07
CA VAL A 75 3.32 6.96 -1.53
C VAL A 75 2.75 5.73 -2.24
N ILE A 76 1.78 5.09 -1.60
CA ILE A 76 1.24 3.78 -1.97
C ILE A 76 -0.15 3.95 -2.56
N GLY A 77 -0.17 4.19 -3.87
CA GLY A 77 -1.38 4.39 -4.68
C GLY A 77 -1.88 3.15 -5.42
N VAL A 78 -1.30 1.97 -5.16
CA VAL A 78 -1.65 0.67 -5.76
C VAL A 78 -1.81 -0.38 -4.67
N ASN A 79 -2.73 -1.34 -4.84
CA ASN A 79 -2.97 -2.38 -3.82
C ASN A 79 -1.81 -3.37 -3.80
N VAL A 80 -0.92 -3.27 -2.81
CA VAL A 80 0.26 -4.14 -2.68
C VAL A 80 0.43 -4.65 -1.25
N THR A 81 1.14 -5.77 -1.11
CA THR A 81 1.72 -6.20 0.16
C THR A 81 3.20 -5.83 0.18
N ILE A 82 3.63 -5.06 1.18
CA ILE A 82 5.03 -4.69 1.40
C ILE A 82 5.51 -5.39 2.66
N THR A 83 6.47 -6.29 2.50
CA THR A 83 7.03 -7.09 3.61
C THR A 83 8.53 -6.84 3.71
N GLY A 84 8.97 -6.31 4.85
CA GLY A 84 10.38 -6.17 5.18
C GLY A 84 10.96 -7.40 5.88
N ASN A 85 12.18 -7.25 6.40
CA ASN A 85 12.89 -8.24 7.20
C ASN A 85 12.99 -7.83 8.67
N GLY A 86 11.87 -7.38 9.24
CA GLY A 86 11.76 -6.88 10.61
C GLY A 86 12.61 -5.63 10.82
N THR A 87 13.36 -5.59 11.93
CA THR A 87 14.22 -4.45 12.27
C THR A 87 15.46 -4.30 11.37
N SER A 88 15.67 -5.22 10.43
CA SER A 88 16.76 -5.12 9.45
C SER A 88 16.39 -4.33 8.19
N THR A 89 15.11 -4.03 7.98
CA THR A 89 14.63 -3.20 6.87
C THR A 89 14.17 -1.86 7.43
N LEU A 90 15.02 -0.84 7.28
CA LEU A 90 14.81 0.49 7.84
C LEU A 90 14.31 1.46 6.76
N VAL A 91 13.14 2.06 6.96
CA VAL A 91 12.65 3.22 6.18
C VAL A 91 12.84 4.46 7.03
N GLN A 92 13.67 5.38 6.54
CA GLN A 92 14.14 6.56 7.29
C GLN A 92 14.12 7.82 6.43
N PRO A 93 12.94 8.44 6.22
CA PRO A 93 12.83 9.64 5.40
C PRO A 93 13.70 10.78 5.95
N THR A 94 14.41 11.48 5.07
CA THR A 94 15.31 12.60 5.43
C THR A 94 14.77 13.96 5.02
N THR A 95 13.68 13.99 4.25
CA THR A 95 13.07 15.24 3.77
C THR A 95 12.42 16.00 4.92
N THR A 96 12.55 17.33 4.93
CA THR A 96 11.94 18.18 5.96
C THR A 96 10.42 17.99 5.96
N PRO A 97 9.81 17.60 7.11
CA PRO A 97 8.37 17.45 7.23
C PRO A 97 7.63 18.71 6.80
N THR A 98 6.59 18.53 5.98
CA THR A 98 5.70 19.61 5.53
C THR A 98 4.28 19.22 5.86
N ALA A 99 3.42 20.19 6.19
CA ALA A 99 2.02 19.91 6.48
C ALA A 99 1.33 19.25 5.28
N GLY A 100 0.60 18.15 5.52
CA GLY A 100 -0.08 17.38 4.46
C GLY A 100 0.85 16.49 3.63
N VAL A 101 2.07 16.20 4.11
CA VAL A 101 3.07 15.42 3.38
C VAL A 101 3.63 14.35 4.34
N TYR A 102 3.05 13.15 4.33
CA TYR A 102 3.33 12.05 5.30
C TYR A 102 4.49 11.11 4.94
N ASP A 103 5.22 10.61 5.93
CA ASP A 103 6.37 9.74 5.67
C ASP A 103 6.02 8.47 4.88
N VAL A 104 4.86 7.92 5.19
CA VAL A 104 4.18 6.90 4.41
C VAL A 104 2.74 7.34 4.18
N GLU A 105 2.30 7.32 2.94
CA GLU A 105 0.97 7.71 2.51
C GLU A 105 0.30 6.53 1.81
N ILE A 106 -0.76 6.00 2.42
CA ILE A 106 -1.49 4.84 1.91
C ILE A 106 -2.82 5.32 1.35
N ASP A 107 -2.94 5.27 0.02
CA ASP A 107 -4.13 5.69 -0.72
C ASP A 107 -4.83 4.53 -1.44
N ALA A 108 -4.25 3.33 -1.38
CA ALA A 108 -4.81 2.12 -2.00
C ALA A 108 -5.49 1.17 -1.02
N ASN A 109 -6.67 0.71 -1.42
CA ASN A 109 -7.43 -0.30 -0.71
C ASN A 109 -6.66 -1.63 -0.61
N GLY A 110 -6.81 -2.34 0.50
CA GLY A 110 -6.22 -3.68 0.66
C GLY A 110 -4.72 -3.71 0.91
N THR A 111 -4.05 -2.54 0.93
CA THR A 111 -2.61 -2.42 1.19
C THR A 111 -2.24 -3.08 2.51
N VAL A 112 -1.15 -3.85 2.50
CA VAL A 112 -0.55 -4.43 3.69
C VAL A 112 0.88 -3.92 3.84
N ILE A 113 1.24 -3.44 5.03
CA ILE A 113 2.62 -3.09 5.38
C ILE A 113 3.02 -3.88 6.62
N GLU A 114 4.07 -4.68 6.51
CA GLU A 114 4.52 -5.53 7.60
C GLU A 114 6.03 -5.74 7.69
N GLN A 115 6.49 -6.07 8.90
CA GLN A 115 7.87 -6.45 9.17
C GLN A 115 8.88 -5.38 8.76
N MET A 116 8.57 -4.12 9.00
CA MET A 116 9.46 -2.98 8.74
C MET A 116 9.90 -2.32 10.05
N LEU A 117 11.05 -1.67 10.01
CA LEU A 117 11.41 -0.62 10.95
C LEU A 117 11.21 0.75 10.28
N PHE A 118 10.33 1.56 10.85
CA PHE A 118 10.14 2.95 10.47
C PHE A 118 10.84 3.85 11.49
N ASP A 119 11.68 4.74 10.98
CA ASP A 119 12.30 5.80 11.76
C ASP A 119 11.92 7.16 11.18
N PHE A 120 10.88 7.76 11.75
CA PHE A 120 10.37 9.05 11.30
C PHE A 120 11.15 10.24 11.90
N ASN A 121 12.00 10.00 12.90
CA ASN A 121 12.91 10.98 13.50
C ASN A 121 14.18 11.21 12.68
N GLY A 122 14.42 10.33 11.70
CA GLY A 122 15.55 10.43 10.80
C GLY A 122 16.88 10.12 11.50
N PRO A 123 18.00 10.13 10.75
CA PRO A 123 19.29 9.65 11.26
C PRO A 123 19.89 10.52 12.39
N ALA A 124 19.43 11.77 12.52
CA ALA A 124 19.88 12.69 13.56
C ALA A 124 18.98 12.70 14.80
N ASP A 125 17.87 11.94 14.78
CA ASP A 125 16.89 11.85 15.86
C ASP A 125 16.31 13.21 16.27
N ASP A 126 16.07 14.08 15.28
CA ASP A 126 15.60 15.46 15.47
C ASP A 126 14.51 15.88 14.48
N ARG A 127 14.06 14.95 13.63
CA ARG A 127 13.02 15.20 12.64
C ARG A 127 11.66 15.02 13.30
N SER A 128 10.77 16.00 13.11
CA SER A 128 9.41 15.90 13.67
C SER A 128 8.59 14.75 13.09
N GLY A 129 9.00 14.16 11.96
CA GLY A 129 8.22 13.16 11.23
C GLY A 129 6.82 13.63 10.81
N ASN A 130 6.14 12.83 10.01
CA ASN A 130 4.69 12.93 9.78
C ASN A 130 4.02 11.55 9.82
N GLY A 131 4.79 10.48 10.01
CA GLY A 131 4.26 9.14 10.24
C GLY A 131 3.58 8.52 9.03
N ILE A 132 2.75 7.51 9.31
CA ILE A 132 1.96 6.79 8.33
C ILE A 132 0.54 7.37 8.33
N VAL A 133 0.05 7.80 7.17
CA VAL A 133 -1.37 8.13 6.99
C VAL A 133 -2.09 7.03 6.19
N VAL A 134 -3.30 6.69 6.62
CA VAL A 134 -4.27 5.91 5.84
C VAL A 134 -5.36 6.85 5.34
N SER A 135 -5.36 7.11 4.03
CA SER A 135 -6.14 8.14 3.33
C SER A 135 -5.80 9.55 3.81
N ASP A 136 -5.43 10.50 2.95
CA ASP A 136 -5.30 11.91 3.38
C ASP A 136 -6.68 12.60 3.54
N LEU A 137 -6.68 13.83 4.06
CA LEU A 137 -7.84 14.67 4.31
C LEU A 137 -8.71 14.86 3.05
N ASN A 138 -9.94 14.31 3.11
CA ASN A 138 -10.95 14.31 2.05
C ASN A 138 -10.61 13.49 0.80
N ASP A 139 -9.62 12.59 0.90
CA ASP A 139 -9.35 11.65 -0.17
C ASP A 139 -10.44 10.57 -0.30
N PRO A 140 -10.46 9.84 -1.44
CA PRO A 140 -11.36 8.71 -1.61
C PRO A 140 -11.23 7.69 -0.45
N PRO A 141 -12.27 6.86 -0.23
CA PRO A 141 -12.18 5.77 0.74
C PRO A 141 -10.94 4.89 0.51
N THR A 142 -10.19 4.65 1.59
CA THR A 142 -9.03 3.75 1.61
C THR A 142 -9.26 2.67 2.66
N VAL A 143 -9.87 1.57 2.23
CA VAL A 143 -10.45 0.52 3.07
C VAL A 143 -9.62 -0.75 3.08
N ASN A 144 -9.80 -1.58 4.11
CA ASN A 144 -9.14 -2.88 4.28
C ASN A 144 -7.60 -2.82 4.32
N VAL A 145 -7.03 -1.70 4.75
CA VAL A 145 -5.59 -1.55 4.97
C VAL A 145 -5.18 -2.33 6.22
N VAL A 146 -4.01 -2.96 6.19
CA VAL A 146 -3.43 -3.67 7.34
C VAL A 146 -2.01 -3.15 7.60
N ILE A 147 -1.78 -2.60 8.78
CA ILE A 147 -0.45 -2.20 9.25
C ILE A 147 -0.11 -3.09 10.43
N ARG A 148 0.88 -3.98 10.27
CA ARG A 148 1.17 -4.99 11.30
C ARG A 148 2.62 -5.37 11.46
N ASP A 149 2.99 -5.87 12.63
CA ASP A 149 4.31 -6.47 12.86
C ASP A 149 5.47 -5.50 12.54
N ASN A 150 5.24 -4.18 12.65
CA ASN A 150 6.24 -3.14 12.40
C ASN A 150 6.79 -2.58 13.71
N THR A 151 8.02 -2.08 13.68
CA THR A 151 8.55 -1.20 14.72
C THR A 151 8.54 0.24 14.21
N ILE A 152 7.94 1.16 14.95
CA ILE A 152 7.74 2.55 14.52
C ILE A 152 8.31 3.49 15.57
N TYR A 153 9.35 4.24 15.20
CA TYR A 153 9.79 5.41 15.92
C TYR A 153 9.00 6.61 15.40
N THR A 154 8.14 7.15 16.25
CA THR A 154 7.27 8.28 15.90
C THR A 154 8.08 9.54 15.83
N GLY A 155 7.80 10.37 14.83
CA GLY A 155 8.28 11.74 14.72
C GLY A 155 8.10 12.56 15.99
N ASP A 156 9.06 13.43 16.33
CA ASP A 156 8.89 14.39 17.43
C ASP A 156 7.59 15.20 17.25
N LEU A 157 6.74 15.18 18.28
CA LEU A 157 5.43 15.85 18.32
C LEU A 157 4.38 15.39 17.29
N ASN A 158 4.57 14.26 16.63
CA ASN A 158 3.65 13.79 15.58
C ASN A 158 3.11 12.39 15.83
N THR A 159 2.20 11.94 14.97
CA THR A 159 1.57 10.63 15.09
C THR A 159 2.31 9.57 14.28
N GLY A 160 2.55 8.39 14.87
CA GLY A 160 3.11 7.23 14.19
C GLY A 160 2.19 6.67 13.10
N ILE A 161 0.94 6.37 13.44
CA ILE A 161 -0.11 5.99 12.48
C ILE A 161 -1.33 6.88 12.67
N GLN A 162 -1.80 7.48 11.58
CA GLN A 162 -2.98 8.31 11.56
C GLN A 162 -3.92 7.97 10.40
N THR A 163 -5.19 8.34 10.54
CA THR A 163 -6.17 8.29 9.45
C THR A 163 -6.51 9.71 9.01
N GLY A 164 -6.71 9.93 7.72
CA GLY A 164 -7.23 11.18 7.20
C GLY A 164 -8.54 11.57 7.85
N LYS A 165 -8.69 12.86 8.13
CA LYS A 165 -9.95 13.41 8.58
C LYS A 165 -10.95 13.33 7.43
N ASN A 166 -12.20 13.01 7.77
CA ASN A 166 -13.29 12.89 6.80
C ASN A 166 -13.12 11.77 5.75
N SER A 167 -12.23 10.80 5.98
CA SER A 167 -12.03 9.65 5.09
C SER A 167 -12.68 8.37 5.63
N ASP A 168 -13.18 7.49 4.73
CA ASP A 168 -13.65 6.15 5.10
C ASP A 168 -12.48 5.17 5.04
N VAL A 169 -12.09 4.66 6.21
CA VAL A 169 -11.03 3.65 6.39
C VAL A 169 -11.59 2.33 6.94
N GLY A 170 -12.85 2.02 6.60
CA GLY A 170 -13.51 0.78 7.01
C GLY A 170 -12.65 -0.46 6.74
N GLY A 171 -12.56 -1.36 7.72
CA GLY A 171 -11.73 -2.56 7.62
C GLY A 171 -10.25 -2.34 7.94
N LEU A 172 -9.83 -1.12 8.32
CA LEU A 172 -8.47 -0.86 8.80
C LEU A 172 -8.13 -1.74 10.01
N VAL A 173 -6.99 -2.42 9.93
CA VAL A 173 -6.41 -3.21 11.01
C VAL A 173 -5.02 -2.67 11.35
N ILE A 174 -4.81 -2.31 12.62
CA ILE A 174 -3.50 -1.95 13.16
C ILE A 174 -3.18 -2.94 14.28
N ARG A 175 -2.22 -3.85 14.07
CA ARG A 175 -1.94 -4.92 15.04
C ARG A 175 -0.49 -5.28 15.18
N ASP A 176 -0.09 -5.73 16.36
CA ASP A 176 1.25 -6.30 16.58
C ASP A 176 2.40 -5.34 16.22
N ASN A 177 2.15 -4.02 16.18
CA ASN A 177 3.19 -3.02 15.96
C ASN A 177 3.77 -2.56 17.31
N ILE A 178 5.05 -2.20 17.32
CA ILE A 178 5.71 -1.62 18.48
C ILE A 178 5.98 -0.15 18.22
N PHE A 179 5.56 0.73 19.13
CA PHE A 179 5.75 2.18 19.01
C PHE A 179 6.80 2.67 20.01
N TYR A 180 7.77 3.45 19.52
CA TYR A 180 8.72 4.20 20.33
C TYR A 180 8.49 5.70 20.09
N CYS A 181 8.36 6.46 21.18
CA CYS A 181 8.35 7.92 21.14
C CYS A 181 9.76 8.46 21.37
N ASP A 182 9.94 9.76 21.14
CA ASP A 182 11.22 10.42 21.35
C ASP A 182 11.59 10.52 22.86
N TRP A 183 12.85 10.86 23.17
CA TRP A 183 13.42 10.86 24.53
C TRP A 183 12.74 11.85 25.49
N ASP A 184 12.00 12.83 24.99
CA ASP A 184 11.19 13.76 25.76
C ASP A 184 9.73 13.29 25.96
N ASN A 185 9.41 12.06 25.53
CA ASN A 185 8.10 11.44 25.55
C ASN A 185 7.06 12.15 24.67
N MET A 186 7.50 12.85 23.63
CA MET A 186 6.62 13.53 22.68
C MET A 186 6.42 12.62 21.45
N GLY A 187 5.18 12.57 20.94
CA GLY A 187 4.75 11.66 19.87
C GLY A 187 3.53 10.81 20.25
N GLU A 188 2.60 10.67 19.31
CA GLU A 188 1.38 9.88 19.47
C GLU A 188 1.53 8.55 18.72
N GLY A 189 1.17 7.42 19.33
CA GLY A 189 1.27 6.13 18.64
C GLY A 189 0.26 6.02 17.48
N ILE A 190 -1.03 6.08 17.82
CA ILE A 190 -2.13 5.86 16.88
C ILE A 190 -3.22 6.92 17.07
N TYR A 191 -3.57 7.63 15.99
CA TYR A 191 -4.70 8.56 15.93
C TYR A 191 -5.71 8.12 14.87
N VAL A 192 -6.93 7.78 15.28
CA VAL A 192 -8.00 7.33 14.38
C VAL A 192 -9.18 8.30 14.47
N ASN A 193 -9.47 8.97 13.35
CA ASN A 193 -10.60 9.89 13.21
C ASN A 193 -11.30 9.75 11.84
N PRO A 194 -11.78 8.54 11.49
CA PRO A 194 -12.47 8.32 10.24
C PRO A 194 -13.82 9.04 10.22
N PHE A 195 -14.25 9.40 9.02
CA PHE A 195 -15.62 9.83 8.77
C PHE A 195 -16.60 8.66 8.94
N ASN A 196 -17.89 8.95 8.78
CA ASN A 196 -18.98 8.00 8.70
C ASN A 196 -18.70 6.87 7.66
N GLY A 197 -17.94 5.86 8.09
CA GLY A 197 -17.39 4.81 7.27
C GLY A 197 -18.30 3.60 7.16
N THR A 198 -18.01 2.74 6.20
CA THR A 198 -18.81 1.55 5.90
C THR A 198 -18.45 0.32 6.73
N GLY A 199 -17.38 0.38 7.53
CA GLY A 199 -16.84 -0.75 8.29
C GLY A 199 -16.22 -0.37 9.65
N ASN A 200 -15.58 -1.35 10.29
CA ASN A 200 -14.93 -1.21 11.60
C ASN A 200 -13.44 -0.89 11.45
N VAL A 201 -12.87 -0.15 12.40
CA VAL A 201 -11.41 -0.07 12.61
C VAL A 201 -11.06 -0.99 13.77
N THR A 202 -10.05 -1.86 13.59
CA THR A 202 -9.64 -2.85 14.60
C THR A 202 -8.19 -2.61 15.02
N ILE A 203 -7.97 -2.42 16.32
CA ILE A 203 -6.64 -2.16 16.89
C ILE A 203 -6.40 -3.15 18.04
N TYR A 204 -5.33 -3.95 17.99
CA TYR A 204 -5.02 -4.94 19.03
C TYR A 204 -3.54 -5.34 19.06
N HIS A 205 -3.04 -5.72 20.23
CA HIS A 205 -1.65 -6.18 20.45
C HIS A 205 -0.56 -5.19 19.98
N ASN A 206 -0.81 -3.89 20.04
CA ASN A 206 0.22 -2.87 19.83
C ASN A 206 0.80 -2.38 21.16
#